data_AF-A0A1F6MA13-F1
#
_entry.id   AF-A0A1F6MA13-F1
#
_cell.length_a   1.000
_cell.length_b   1.000
_cell.length_c   1.000
_cell.angle_alpha   90.00
_cell.angle_beta   90.00
_cell.angle_gamma   90.00
#
_symmetry.space_group_name_H-M   'P 1'
#
loop_
_entity.id
_entity.type
_entity.pdbx_description
1 polymer ?
#
loop_
_entity_poly.entity_id
_entity_poly.type
_entity_poly.pdbx_seq_one_letter_code
_entity_poly.pdbx_strand_id
1 'polypeptide(L)'
;MSKKQFSFVLFSIFLFFVFISQVSAATVEPMLKINGGARTVTSRRVTLTIIPTKNAREMRISNEGDFAGASWEPVDQQKEWVLSFGGGTKVVYAQFRDNLSQSSEIIRGRIILSAPQGIQADFSINNSATTTNSRYVTLKMTYGAGVELVALNNTNSFDGVQFQPIEKTVQWILSPGSGQKTVYAKFKNTNGDTYIANRIIIYQQPDRYIEEGTILRGQSDSVYYLGFDGRIHPFIHSAVYHSFYQDFSKVTSIGNQKLREYLVGSPVCVRQGTWLLQFTGFAKIYAVEPGCMLRPLRSEVEAYVLYGPSWVKRVVRLDPVQLSFYQIHEVTTLARDKDQDRDGISRENEIKYGTSDGSVDSDNDKLSDYEEISYWFSDPTLADTDGDGVADGVEILQNQNPVGVGTLQEIPEGAYTFPYGSVVYRWWDNKKYYYSMQDGRMYFLADALSMKAFISNNFQSLFVISPPSPIDFEPQAGSWRILEDHPYIKSPLTRIYNTVTPL
;
A
#
# COMPACT_ATOMS: atom_id res chain seq x y z
N MET A 1 -42.86 80.97 11.12
CA MET A 1 -42.39 82.24 11.72
C MET A 1 -42.39 82.07 13.23
N SER A 2 -41.23 82.30 13.88
CA SER A 2 -41.06 82.61 15.32
C SER A 2 -41.54 81.59 16.37
N LYS A 3 -40.88 81.25 17.48
CA LYS A 3 -39.50 81.31 18.03
C LYS A 3 -39.69 80.98 19.53
N LYS A 4 -38.67 80.40 20.17
CA LYS A 4 -38.35 80.43 21.64
C LYS A 4 -39.10 79.46 22.57
N GLN A 5 -38.50 78.94 23.64
CA GLN A 5 -37.12 78.61 24.09
C GLN A 5 -37.25 77.99 25.51
N PHE A 6 -36.14 77.49 26.07
CA PHE A 6 -35.88 76.98 27.46
C PHE A 6 -36.29 75.53 27.74
N SER A 7 -35.37 74.55 27.82
CA SER A 7 -34.18 74.33 28.70
C SER A 7 -34.57 73.90 30.12
N PHE A 8 -34.28 72.64 30.49
CA PHE A 8 -33.65 72.29 31.77
C PHE A 8 -33.03 70.86 31.73
N VAL A 9 -31.70 70.83 31.65
CA VAL A 9 -30.71 70.02 32.38
C VAL A 9 -30.95 68.51 32.58
N LEU A 10 -30.10 67.71 31.92
CA LEU A 10 -29.83 66.30 32.25
C LEU A 10 -28.37 66.17 32.69
N PHE A 11 -28.17 65.55 33.86
CA PHE A 11 -26.90 65.35 34.53
C PHE A 11 -26.16 64.15 33.91
N SER A 12 -24.91 64.40 33.50
CA SER A 12 -23.72 63.56 33.34
C SER A 12 -23.82 62.04 33.56
N ILE A 13 -23.22 61.25 32.66
CA ILE A 13 -21.93 60.57 32.92
C ILE A 13 -21.38 59.96 31.61
N PHE A 14 -20.11 60.24 31.37
CA PHE A 14 -19.27 59.84 30.24
C PHE A 14 -18.73 58.42 30.49
N LEU A 15 -18.90 57.49 29.53
CA LEU A 15 -18.13 56.24 29.49
C LEU A 15 -17.37 56.18 28.16
N PHE A 16 -16.05 56.19 28.27
CA PHE A 16 -15.08 56.18 27.16
C PHE A 16 -14.95 54.75 26.63
N PHE A 17 -15.49 54.45 25.45
CA PHE A 17 -15.18 53.20 24.74
C PHE A 17 -14.10 53.45 23.70
N VAL A 18 -12.93 52.87 23.95
CA VAL A 18 -11.84 52.72 22.97
C VAL A 18 -12.30 51.74 21.90
N PHE A 19 -12.52 52.23 20.68
CA PHE A 19 -12.70 51.37 19.51
C PHE A 19 -11.35 50.74 19.15
N ILE A 20 -11.15 49.48 19.55
CA ILE A 20 -10.09 48.65 18.99
C ILE A 20 -10.60 48.17 17.62
N SER A 21 -10.15 48.83 16.56
CA SER A 21 -10.29 48.33 15.20
C SER A 21 -9.46 47.04 15.08
N GLN A 22 -10.11 45.87 15.09
CA GLN A 22 -9.40 44.65 14.74
C GLN A 22 -9.01 44.70 13.27
N VAL A 23 -7.71 44.72 13.00
CA VAL A 23 -7.15 44.45 11.68
C VAL A 23 -7.36 42.97 11.42
N SER A 24 -8.40 42.65 10.64
CA SER A 24 -8.60 41.30 10.11
C SER A 24 -7.43 40.96 9.20
N ALA A 25 -6.49 40.13 9.67
CA ALA A 25 -5.53 39.47 8.79
C ALA A 25 -6.34 38.64 7.78
N ALA A 26 -6.14 38.91 6.48
CA ALA A 26 -6.85 38.20 5.42
C ALA A 26 -6.62 36.68 5.59
N THR A 27 -7.68 35.95 5.92
CA THR A 27 -7.66 34.50 5.96
C THR A 27 -7.46 34.02 4.52
N VAL A 28 -6.33 33.35 4.25
CA VAL A 28 -6.11 32.72 2.94
C VAL A 28 -7.15 31.60 2.80
N GLU A 29 -8.12 31.80 1.93
CA GLU A 29 -9.14 30.80 1.65
C GLU A 29 -8.50 29.55 1.02
N PRO A 30 -8.95 28.35 1.40
CA PRO A 30 -8.44 27.12 0.80
C PRO A 30 -8.77 27.10 -0.69
N MET A 31 -7.82 26.69 -1.51
CA MET A 31 -7.93 26.75 -2.96
C MET A 31 -7.41 25.49 -3.63
N LEU A 32 -8.11 25.06 -4.68
CA LEU A 32 -7.72 23.95 -5.54
C LEU A 32 -7.65 24.45 -6.99
N LYS A 33 -6.46 24.52 -7.55
CA LYS A 33 -6.22 24.85 -8.96
C LYS A 33 -5.79 23.60 -9.72
N ILE A 34 -6.33 23.42 -10.92
CA ILE A 34 -5.96 22.32 -11.82
C ILE A 34 -5.05 22.89 -12.92
N ASN A 35 -3.87 22.30 -13.14
CA ASN A 35 -2.82 22.77 -14.06
C ASN A 35 -2.57 24.29 -13.95
N GLY A 36 -2.35 24.78 -12.73
CA GLY A 36 -2.11 26.20 -12.48
C GLY A 36 -3.31 27.13 -12.76
N GLY A 37 -4.52 26.59 -12.96
CA GLY A 37 -5.72 27.34 -13.30
C GLY A 37 -6.02 27.41 -14.80
N ALA A 38 -5.47 26.50 -15.60
CA ALA A 38 -5.78 26.39 -17.02
C ALA A 38 -7.30 26.21 -17.25
N ARG A 39 -7.82 26.84 -18.31
CA ARG A 39 -9.24 26.70 -18.69
C ARG A 39 -9.56 25.34 -19.30
N THR A 40 -8.62 24.79 -20.07
CA THR A 40 -8.80 23.56 -20.84
C THR A 40 -7.58 22.64 -20.76
N VAL A 41 -7.81 21.33 -20.82
CA VAL A 41 -6.77 20.28 -20.98
C VAL A 41 -7.20 19.26 -22.01
N THR A 42 -6.25 18.53 -22.59
CA THR A 42 -6.50 17.43 -23.54
C THR A 42 -6.19 16.05 -22.95
N SER A 43 -5.57 15.99 -21.76
CA SER A 43 -5.31 14.77 -20.99
C SER A 43 -6.04 14.82 -19.66
N ARG A 44 -6.42 13.64 -19.16
CA ARG A 44 -6.95 13.44 -17.81
C ARG A 44 -5.87 13.50 -16.74
N ARG A 45 -4.59 13.29 -17.08
CA ARG A 45 -3.48 13.48 -16.13
C ARG A 45 -3.22 14.98 -15.98
N VAL A 46 -3.41 15.48 -14.77
CA VAL A 46 -3.28 16.89 -14.42
C VAL A 46 -2.54 17.05 -13.10
N THR A 47 -1.90 18.18 -12.90
CA THR A 47 -1.28 18.58 -11.64
C THR A 47 -2.26 19.47 -10.87
N LEU A 48 -2.53 19.11 -9.63
CA LEU A 48 -3.31 19.93 -8.69
C LEU A 48 -2.35 20.82 -7.91
N THR A 49 -2.68 22.11 -7.79
CA THR A 49 -2.07 23.03 -6.85
C THR A 49 -3.06 23.29 -5.73
N ILE A 50 -2.67 22.92 -4.52
CA ILE A 50 -3.52 22.85 -3.34
C ILE A 50 -3.00 23.88 -2.33
N ILE A 51 -3.84 24.84 -1.99
CA ILE A 51 -3.61 25.75 -0.88
C ILE A 51 -4.56 25.33 0.23
N PRO A 52 -4.07 24.70 1.31
CA PRO A 52 -4.91 24.18 2.38
C PRO A 52 -5.35 25.29 3.34
N THR A 53 -6.26 24.96 4.28
CA THR A 53 -6.53 25.84 5.42
C THR A 53 -5.31 25.90 6.36
N LYS A 54 -5.15 27.00 7.10
CA LYS A 54 -3.96 27.29 7.94
C LYS A 54 -3.55 26.15 8.88
N ASN A 55 -4.51 25.36 9.38
CA ASN A 55 -4.29 24.28 10.34
C ASN A 55 -4.50 22.87 9.75
N ALA A 56 -4.69 22.75 8.44
CA ALA A 56 -4.86 21.46 7.80
C ALA A 56 -3.62 20.58 7.99
N ARG A 57 -3.87 19.29 8.19
CA ARG A 57 -2.85 18.27 8.41
C ARG A 57 -3.05 17.11 7.46
N GLU A 58 -4.31 16.79 7.20
CA GLU A 58 -4.71 15.81 6.20
C GLU A 58 -5.65 16.43 5.16
N MET A 59 -5.67 15.82 3.98
CA MET A 59 -6.57 16.11 2.89
C MET A 59 -7.15 14.82 2.33
N ARG A 60 -8.29 14.92 1.68
CA ARG A 60 -8.80 13.90 0.77
C ARG A 60 -9.23 14.56 -0.52
N ILE A 61 -8.99 13.89 -1.64
CA ILE A 61 -9.24 14.40 -2.99
C ILE A 61 -10.05 13.37 -3.76
N SER A 62 -11.02 13.81 -4.56
CA SER A 62 -11.87 12.92 -5.34
C SER A 62 -12.35 13.57 -6.65
N ASN A 63 -12.67 12.75 -7.65
CA ASN A 63 -13.44 13.20 -8.81
C ASN A 63 -14.96 13.25 -8.51
N GLU A 64 -15.39 12.57 -7.44
CA GLU A 64 -16.77 12.48 -6.98
C GLU A 64 -16.99 13.36 -5.74
N GLY A 65 -18.08 14.13 -5.72
CA GLY A 65 -18.33 15.12 -4.67
C GLY A 65 -18.69 14.54 -3.30
N ASP A 66 -19.04 13.25 -3.26
CA ASP A 66 -19.32 12.49 -2.03
C ASP A 66 -18.07 11.86 -1.41
N PHE A 67 -16.92 11.94 -2.09
CA PHE A 67 -15.66 11.30 -1.70
C PHE A 67 -15.77 9.78 -1.55
N ALA A 68 -16.68 9.12 -2.28
CA ALA A 68 -16.78 7.67 -2.28
C ALA A 68 -15.44 7.02 -2.65
N GLY A 69 -14.91 6.20 -1.76
CA GLY A 69 -13.61 5.52 -1.94
C GLY A 69 -12.36 6.40 -1.77
N ALA A 70 -12.50 7.67 -1.41
CA ALA A 70 -11.36 8.55 -1.15
C ALA A 70 -10.90 8.45 0.32
N SER A 71 -9.62 8.15 0.51
CA SER A 71 -8.98 8.11 1.83
C SER A 71 -8.39 9.46 2.22
N TRP A 72 -8.26 9.68 3.52
CA TRP A 72 -7.49 10.80 4.06
C TRP A 72 -6.00 10.49 3.96
N GLU A 73 -5.22 11.50 3.58
CA GLU A 73 -3.77 11.45 3.43
C GLU A 73 -3.15 12.76 3.94
N PRO A 74 -1.85 12.81 4.28
CA PRO A 74 -1.18 14.06 4.65
C PRO A 74 -1.33 15.14 3.57
N VAL A 75 -1.44 16.40 3.99
CA VAL A 75 -1.56 17.52 3.05
C VAL A 75 -0.32 17.61 2.16
N ASP A 76 -0.55 17.56 0.85
CA ASP A 76 0.42 17.84 -0.19
C ASP A 76 -0.05 19.04 -1.02
N GLN A 77 0.80 20.06 -1.15
CA GLN A 77 0.47 21.29 -1.86
C GLN A 77 0.50 21.11 -3.39
N GLN A 78 1.08 20.02 -3.89
CA GLN A 78 1.11 19.72 -5.32
C GLN A 78 0.95 18.22 -5.57
N LYS A 79 -0.13 17.83 -6.27
CA LYS A 79 -0.44 16.40 -6.47
C LYS A 79 -0.76 16.09 -7.93
N GLU A 80 -0.18 15.02 -8.46
CA GLU A 80 -0.61 14.44 -9.74
C GLU A 80 -1.97 13.75 -9.57
N TRP A 81 -2.88 14.01 -10.51
CA TRP A 81 -4.26 13.56 -10.43
C TRP A 81 -4.78 13.09 -11.79
N VAL A 82 -5.72 12.14 -11.77
CA VAL A 82 -6.35 11.60 -12.97
C VAL A 82 -7.84 11.93 -12.96
N LEU A 83 -8.28 12.76 -13.90
CA LEU A 83 -9.69 13.13 -14.08
C LEU A 83 -10.53 11.93 -14.55
N SER A 84 -11.85 12.00 -14.29
CA SER A 84 -12.82 11.04 -14.82
C SER A 84 -12.88 11.05 -16.35
N PHE A 85 -13.31 9.92 -16.94
CA PHE A 85 -13.49 9.80 -18.40
C PHE A 85 -14.59 10.72 -18.94
N GLY A 86 -14.54 11.02 -20.24
CA GLY A 86 -15.51 11.85 -20.96
C GLY A 86 -15.03 13.29 -21.14
N GLY A 87 -15.28 13.93 -22.27
CA GLY A 87 -15.01 15.36 -22.46
C GLY A 87 -15.91 16.26 -21.60
N GLY A 88 -15.62 17.55 -21.62
CA GLY A 88 -16.43 18.58 -20.94
C GLY A 88 -15.90 18.99 -19.57
N THR A 89 -16.74 19.64 -18.77
CA THR A 89 -16.33 20.17 -17.47
C THR A 89 -16.07 19.03 -16.49
N LYS A 90 -14.83 18.95 -16.03
CA LYS A 90 -14.37 18.09 -14.93
C LYS A 90 -14.29 18.87 -13.65
N VAL A 91 -14.64 18.20 -12.57
CA VAL A 91 -14.60 18.73 -11.22
C VAL A 91 -13.72 17.83 -10.38
N VAL A 92 -12.80 18.42 -9.63
CA VAL A 92 -12.05 17.73 -8.60
C VAL A 92 -12.45 18.36 -7.28
N TYR A 93 -12.79 17.53 -6.32
CA TYR A 93 -13.19 17.93 -4.98
C TYR A 93 -12.03 17.69 -4.04
N ALA A 94 -11.81 18.60 -3.10
CA ALA A 94 -10.87 18.42 -2.00
C ALA A 94 -11.50 18.84 -0.68
N GLN A 95 -11.14 18.15 0.38
CA GLN A 95 -11.51 18.49 1.75
C GLN A 95 -10.29 18.31 2.64
N PHE A 96 -10.15 19.19 3.64
CA PHE A 96 -9.05 19.17 4.59
C PHE A 96 -9.56 18.85 5.98
N ARG A 97 -8.70 18.28 6.83
CA ARG A 97 -8.98 18.19 8.26
C ARG A 97 -7.74 18.51 9.08
N ASP A 98 -7.96 19.00 10.30
CA ASP A 98 -6.91 19.28 11.27
C ASP A 98 -6.65 18.08 12.21
N ASN A 99 -5.77 18.27 13.19
CA ASN A 99 -5.46 17.26 14.21
C ASN A 99 -6.64 16.87 15.11
N LEU A 100 -7.72 17.66 15.12
CA LEU A 100 -8.95 17.38 15.86
C LEU A 100 -10.00 16.70 14.97
N SER A 101 -9.60 16.27 13.77
CA SER A 101 -10.49 15.73 12.72
C SER A 101 -11.60 16.69 12.30
N GLN A 102 -11.46 17.98 12.58
CA GLN A 102 -12.41 18.98 12.12
C GLN A 102 -12.21 19.18 10.62
N SER A 103 -13.24 18.84 9.85
CA SER A 103 -13.20 18.92 8.39
C SER A 103 -13.53 20.34 7.92
N SER A 104 -12.84 20.78 6.86
CA SER A 104 -13.18 21.99 6.14
C SER A 104 -14.45 21.81 5.31
N GLU A 105 -14.97 22.92 4.81
CA GLU A 105 -15.87 22.91 3.66
C GLU A 105 -15.23 22.18 2.48
N ILE A 106 -16.06 21.57 1.64
CA ILE A 106 -15.62 20.90 0.41
C ILE A 106 -15.30 21.99 -0.62
N ILE A 107 -14.03 22.06 -1.02
CA ILE A 107 -13.61 22.91 -2.12
C ILE A 107 -13.60 22.14 -3.43
N ARG A 108 -13.68 22.87 -4.55
CA ARG A 108 -13.69 22.27 -5.88
C ARG A 108 -12.87 23.06 -6.88
N GLY A 109 -12.08 22.35 -7.66
CA GLY A 109 -11.44 22.83 -8.87
C GLY A 109 -12.26 22.41 -10.09
N ARG A 110 -12.33 23.25 -11.11
CA ARG A 110 -12.99 22.92 -12.39
C ARG A 110 -12.03 23.11 -13.54
N ILE A 111 -12.13 22.23 -14.53
CA ILE A 111 -11.38 22.34 -15.79
C ILE A 111 -12.20 21.76 -16.94
N ILE A 112 -12.02 22.24 -18.16
CA ILE A 112 -12.66 21.64 -19.33
C ILE A 112 -11.69 20.64 -19.96
N LEU A 113 -12.09 19.36 -20.00
CA LEU A 113 -11.37 18.34 -20.75
C LEU A 113 -11.86 18.38 -22.21
N SER A 114 -11.04 18.97 -23.08
CA SER A 114 -11.24 19.02 -24.52
C SER A 114 -10.78 17.70 -25.14
N ALA A 115 -11.65 16.69 -25.08
CA ALA A 115 -11.40 15.42 -25.74
C ALA A 115 -11.55 15.56 -27.28
N PRO A 116 -10.67 14.94 -28.08
CA PRO A 116 -10.81 14.95 -29.54
C PRO A 116 -12.05 14.19 -29.99
N GLN A 117 -12.57 14.53 -31.18
CA GLN A 117 -13.61 13.74 -31.84
C GLN A 117 -12.97 12.52 -32.52
N GLY A 118 -13.25 11.34 -31.96
CA GLY A 118 -12.72 10.06 -32.44
C GLY A 118 -11.31 9.74 -31.94
N ILE A 119 -10.77 8.63 -32.44
CA ILE A 119 -9.43 8.15 -32.09
C ILE A 119 -8.57 8.17 -33.35
N GLN A 120 -7.56 9.04 -33.34
CA GLN A 120 -6.47 9.00 -34.31
C GLN A 120 -5.31 8.27 -33.65
N ALA A 121 -5.20 6.97 -33.86
CA ALA A 121 -4.11 6.17 -33.32
C ALA A 121 -3.75 5.05 -34.27
N ASP A 122 -2.46 4.74 -34.33
CA ASP A 122 -1.93 3.68 -35.17
C ASP A 122 -0.55 3.24 -34.66
N PHE A 123 0.02 2.20 -35.25
CA PHE A 123 1.37 1.76 -34.93
C PHE A 123 2.07 1.07 -36.10
N SER A 124 3.40 0.93 -35.98
CA SER A 124 4.22 0.15 -36.92
C SER A 124 5.09 -0.84 -36.16
N ILE A 125 5.40 -1.98 -36.79
CA ILE A 125 6.31 -3.00 -36.26
C ILE A 125 7.68 -2.82 -36.94
N ASN A 126 8.75 -2.66 -36.16
CA ASN A 126 10.14 -2.55 -36.67
C ASN A 126 10.30 -1.52 -37.81
N ASN A 127 9.74 -0.33 -37.63
CA ASN A 127 9.70 0.72 -38.68
C ASN A 127 9.04 0.24 -39.99
N SER A 128 7.95 -0.52 -39.87
CA SER A 128 7.16 -1.07 -41.00
C SER A 128 7.91 -2.12 -41.83
N ALA A 129 8.82 -2.89 -41.21
CA ALA A 129 9.43 -4.04 -41.85
C ALA A 129 8.40 -5.13 -42.19
N THR A 130 8.58 -5.81 -43.32
CA THR A 130 7.69 -6.91 -43.77
C THR A 130 8.09 -8.26 -43.19
N THR A 131 9.36 -8.42 -42.83
CA THR A 131 9.92 -9.66 -42.29
C THR A 131 10.77 -9.38 -41.05
N THR A 132 10.91 -10.38 -40.18
CA THR A 132 11.85 -10.36 -39.07
C THR A 132 12.34 -11.76 -38.74
N ASN A 133 13.57 -11.87 -38.26
CA ASN A 133 14.15 -13.10 -37.71
C ASN A 133 14.12 -13.12 -36.17
N SER A 134 13.50 -12.11 -35.55
CA SER A 134 13.37 -11.97 -34.09
C SER A 134 11.89 -11.91 -33.69
N ARG A 135 11.51 -12.61 -32.63
CA ARG A 135 10.19 -12.44 -31.99
C ARG A 135 10.09 -11.13 -31.23
N TYR A 136 11.23 -10.54 -30.87
CA TYR A 136 11.34 -9.26 -30.17
C TYR A 136 11.30 -8.14 -31.20
N VAL A 137 10.16 -7.46 -31.23
CA VAL A 137 9.90 -6.37 -32.17
C VAL A 137 9.63 -5.09 -31.42
N THR A 138 9.97 -3.97 -32.05
CA THR A 138 9.66 -2.65 -31.53
C THR A 138 8.38 -2.15 -32.19
N LEU A 139 7.38 -1.82 -31.38
CA LEU A 139 6.15 -1.16 -31.80
C LEU A 139 6.35 0.35 -31.67
N LYS A 140 6.24 1.08 -32.77
CA LYS A 140 6.26 2.55 -32.77
C LYS A 140 4.85 3.08 -32.91
N MET A 141 4.35 3.70 -31.83
CA MET A 141 3.00 4.23 -31.74
C MET A 141 2.91 5.63 -32.36
N THR A 142 1.84 5.88 -33.10
CA THR A 142 1.50 7.20 -33.65
C THR A 142 0.09 7.52 -33.20
N TYR A 143 -0.09 8.56 -32.40
CA TYR A 143 -1.40 8.89 -31.84
C TYR A 143 -1.61 10.39 -31.70
N GLY A 144 -2.85 10.82 -31.92
CA GLY A 144 -3.29 12.19 -31.74
C GLY A 144 -3.49 12.53 -30.27
N ALA A 145 -3.82 13.80 -30.02
CA ALA A 145 -4.14 14.27 -28.67
C ALA A 145 -5.25 13.41 -28.03
N GLY A 146 -5.27 13.30 -26.70
CA GLY A 146 -6.32 12.60 -25.96
C GLY A 146 -6.30 11.07 -26.02
N VAL A 147 -5.41 10.43 -26.78
CA VAL A 147 -5.18 8.98 -26.66
C VAL A 147 -4.20 8.75 -25.52
N GLU A 148 -4.63 8.01 -24.49
CA GLU A 148 -3.87 7.89 -23.24
C GLU A 148 -3.45 6.46 -22.91
N LEU A 149 -4.21 5.49 -23.41
CA LEU A 149 -4.07 4.10 -23.02
C LEU A 149 -4.03 3.20 -24.25
N VAL A 150 -3.29 2.11 -24.12
CA VAL A 150 -3.23 1.04 -25.13
C VAL A 150 -3.30 -0.31 -24.42
N ALA A 151 -3.96 -1.28 -25.03
CA ALA A 151 -3.86 -2.69 -24.70
C ALA A 151 -3.28 -3.40 -25.94
N LEU A 152 -2.31 -4.29 -25.73
CA LEU A 152 -1.60 -5.00 -26.81
C LEU A 152 -1.85 -6.50 -26.70
N ASN A 153 -2.04 -7.17 -27.83
CA ASN A 153 -2.16 -8.63 -27.86
C ASN A 153 -1.70 -9.22 -29.20
N ASN A 154 -1.32 -10.50 -29.21
CA ASN A 154 -1.05 -11.27 -30.43
C ASN A 154 -2.32 -11.93 -31.01
N THR A 155 -3.46 -11.73 -30.36
CA THR A 155 -4.78 -12.21 -30.80
C THR A 155 -5.76 -11.05 -30.87
N ASN A 156 -6.89 -11.23 -31.55
CA ASN A 156 -7.93 -10.23 -31.66
C ASN A 156 -8.84 -10.14 -30.41
N SER A 157 -8.68 -11.03 -29.42
CA SER A 157 -9.40 -10.95 -28.14
C SER A 157 -8.64 -10.04 -27.16
N PHE A 158 -9.38 -9.21 -26.44
CA PHE A 158 -8.86 -8.35 -25.37
C PHE A 158 -9.47 -8.72 -24.01
N ASP A 159 -10.05 -9.91 -23.90
CA ASP A 159 -10.66 -10.36 -22.65
C ASP A 159 -9.58 -10.53 -21.57
N GLY A 160 -9.76 -9.85 -20.44
CA GLY A 160 -8.78 -9.82 -19.35
C GLY A 160 -7.51 -9.01 -19.63
N VAL A 161 -7.33 -8.47 -20.85
CA VAL A 161 -6.15 -7.65 -21.18
C VAL A 161 -6.31 -6.25 -20.58
N GLN A 162 -5.38 -5.88 -19.70
CA GLN A 162 -5.39 -4.58 -19.03
C GLN A 162 -4.88 -3.48 -19.96
N PHE A 163 -5.49 -2.30 -19.84
CA PHE A 163 -4.97 -1.09 -20.49
C PHE A 163 -3.78 -0.56 -19.71
N GLN A 164 -2.71 -0.21 -20.43
CA GLN A 164 -1.53 0.46 -19.90
C GLN A 164 -1.39 1.87 -20.48
N PRO A 165 -0.65 2.78 -19.82
CA PRO A 165 -0.29 4.07 -20.40
C PRO A 165 0.37 3.91 -21.77
N ILE A 166 -0.03 4.75 -22.73
CA ILE A 166 0.56 4.70 -24.07
C ILE A 166 1.97 5.30 -24.06
N GLU A 167 2.91 4.57 -24.64
CA GLU A 167 4.29 5.01 -24.86
C GLU A 167 4.57 5.13 -26.36
N LYS A 168 5.47 6.03 -26.77
CA LYS A 168 5.84 6.19 -28.19
C LYS A 168 6.47 4.93 -28.78
N THR A 169 7.16 4.17 -27.96
CA THR A 169 7.91 2.98 -28.35
C THR A 169 7.68 1.90 -27.31
N VAL A 170 7.18 0.74 -27.73
CA VAL A 170 6.92 -0.40 -26.85
C VAL A 170 7.66 -1.62 -27.39
N GLN A 171 8.38 -2.34 -26.53
CA GLN A 171 8.94 -3.65 -26.90
C GLN A 171 7.83 -4.70 -26.82
N TRP A 172 7.72 -5.53 -27.84
CA TRP A 172 6.68 -6.54 -27.96
C TRP A 172 7.22 -7.88 -28.45
N ILE A 173 6.56 -8.95 -28.05
CA ILE A 173 6.97 -10.32 -28.34
C ILE A 173 5.90 -10.98 -29.21
N LEU A 174 6.28 -11.39 -30.42
CA LEU A 174 5.38 -12.10 -31.35
C LEU A 174 5.05 -13.51 -30.84
N SER A 175 3.96 -14.11 -31.32
CA SER A 175 3.63 -15.51 -31.04
C SER A 175 4.69 -16.48 -31.60
N PRO A 176 4.92 -17.66 -30.97
CA PRO A 176 5.96 -18.61 -31.40
C PRO A 176 5.70 -19.24 -32.77
N GLY A 177 6.75 -19.82 -33.37
CA GLY A 177 6.70 -20.52 -34.66
C GLY A 177 6.83 -19.60 -35.88
N SER A 178 7.48 -20.05 -36.97
CA SER A 178 7.57 -19.30 -38.22
C SER A 178 6.20 -18.97 -38.83
N GLY A 179 6.15 -17.93 -39.66
CA GLY A 179 5.00 -17.56 -40.47
C GLY A 179 4.46 -16.17 -40.18
N GLN A 180 3.23 -15.91 -40.62
CA GLN A 180 2.59 -14.62 -40.44
C GLN A 180 2.24 -14.38 -38.96
N LYS A 181 2.65 -13.23 -38.42
CA LYS A 181 2.36 -12.79 -37.07
C LYS A 181 1.55 -11.51 -37.10
N THR A 182 0.50 -11.47 -36.29
CA THR A 182 -0.37 -10.28 -36.16
C THR A 182 -0.29 -9.76 -34.74
N VAL A 183 -0.04 -8.47 -34.61
CA VAL A 183 -0.15 -7.72 -33.35
C VAL A 183 -1.41 -6.86 -33.43
N TYR A 184 -2.18 -6.82 -32.35
CA TYR A 184 -3.36 -5.99 -32.19
C TYR A 184 -3.09 -4.95 -31.11
N ALA A 185 -3.47 -3.71 -31.37
CA ALA A 185 -3.41 -2.62 -30.41
C ALA A 185 -4.80 -2.00 -30.27
N LYS A 186 -5.39 -2.12 -29.08
CA LYS A 186 -6.65 -1.46 -28.70
C LYS A 186 -6.31 -0.17 -27.98
N PHE A 187 -6.52 0.95 -28.64
CA PHE A 187 -6.32 2.29 -28.10
C PHE A 187 -7.56 2.75 -27.36
N LYS A 188 -7.37 3.56 -26.31
CA LYS A 188 -8.46 4.20 -25.57
C LYS A 188 -8.14 5.67 -25.32
N ASN A 189 -9.10 6.53 -25.63
CA ASN A 189 -8.97 7.98 -25.47
C ASN A 189 -9.52 8.48 -24.13
N THR A 190 -9.45 9.79 -23.93
CA THR A 190 -9.99 10.50 -22.76
C THR A 190 -11.51 10.41 -22.61
N ASN A 191 -12.26 10.13 -23.68
CA ASN A 191 -13.70 9.85 -23.61
C ASN A 191 -14.00 8.43 -23.13
N GLY A 192 -13.02 7.53 -23.20
CA GLY A 192 -13.21 6.10 -22.97
C GLY A 192 -13.59 5.33 -24.22
N ASP A 193 -13.70 5.99 -25.37
CA ASP A 193 -13.88 5.34 -26.66
C ASP A 193 -12.70 4.40 -26.94
N THR A 194 -12.93 3.36 -27.73
CA THR A 194 -11.85 2.43 -28.11
C THR A 194 -11.76 2.22 -29.61
N TYR A 195 -10.54 2.03 -30.10
CA TYR A 195 -10.24 1.75 -31.50
C TYR A 195 -9.16 0.66 -31.59
N ILE A 196 -9.34 -0.31 -32.47
CA ILE A 196 -8.39 -1.43 -32.64
C ILE A 196 -7.68 -1.27 -33.97
N ALA A 197 -6.34 -1.15 -33.93
CA ALA A 197 -5.49 -1.32 -35.09
C ALA A 197 -4.80 -2.69 -35.02
N ASN A 198 -4.40 -3.23 -36.17
CA ASN A 198 -3.54 -4.41 -36.23
C ASN A 198 -2.41 -4.21 -37.23
N ARG A 199 -1.33 -4.97 -37.04
CA ARG A 199 -0.18 -5.01 -37.95
C ARG A 199 0.34 -6.43 -38.11
N ILE A 200 0.81 -6.71 -39.31
CA ILE A 200 1.30 -8.01 -39.72
C ILE A 200 2.80 -7.92 -40.00
N ILE A 201 3.54 -8.94 -39.60
CA ILE A 201 4.93 -9.17 -39.98
C ILE A 201 5.16 -10.66 -40.20
N ILE A 202 6.01 -11.03 -41.17
CA ILE A 202 6.38 -12.42 -41.39
C ILE A 202 7.59 -12.74 -40.51
N TYR A 203 7.41 -13.62 -39.53
CA TYR A 203 8.49 -14.10 -38.68
C TYR A 203 9.14 -15.35 -39.29
N GLN A 204 10.46 -15.28 -39.49
CA GLN A 204 11.29 -16.40 -39.91
C GLN A 204 12.07 -16.89 -38.71
N GLN A 205 11.62 -18.00 -38.11
CA GLN A 205 12.32 -18.60 -36.99
C GLN A 205 13.70 -19.10 -37.44
N PRO A 206 14.78 -18.73 -36.75
CA PRO A 206 16.13 -19.21 -37.09
C PRO A 206 16.24 -20.74 -36.95
N ASP A 207 17.07 -21.39 -37.78
CA ASP A 207 17.27 -22.85 -37.82
C ASP A 207 17.74 -23.48 -36.49
N ARG A 208 18.24 -22.66 -35.56
CA ARG A 208 18.65 -23.05 -34.19
C ARG A 208 17.98 -22.17 -33.15
N TYR A 209 16.68 -21.94 -33.33
CA TYR A 209 15.89 -21.24 -32.34
C TYR A 209 15.84 -22.03 -31.04
N ILE A 210 15.91 -21.29 -29.94
CA ILE A 210 15.84 -21.82 -28.58
C ILE A 210 14.62 -21.14 -27.97
N GLU A 211 13.71 -21.94 -27.45
CA GLU A 211 12.49 -21.45 -26.81
C GLU A 211 12.84 -20.70 -25.52
N GLU A 212 12.10 -19.61 -25.27
CA GLU A 212 12.20 -18.91 -23.99
C GLU A 212 11.81 -19.83 -22.83
N GLY A 213 12.30 -19.53 -21.64
CA GLY A 213 12.18 -20.41 -20.48
C GLY A 213 13.31 -21.44 -20.39
N THR A 214 14.08 -21.64 -21.47
CA THR A 214 15.20 -22.58 -21.49
C THR A 214 16.34 -22.10 -20.61
N ILE A 215 16.94 -23.03 -19.86
CA ILE A 215 18.18 -22.78 -19.12
C ILE A 215 19.36 -23.12 -20.03
N LEU A 216 20.25 -22.15 -20.21
CA LEU A 216 21.36 -22.22 -21.13
C LEU A 216 22.69 -22.17 -20.38
N ARG A 217 23.66 -22.90 -20.90
CA ARG A 217 25.07 -22.68 -20.57
C ARG A 217 25.92 -22.66 -21.82
N GLY A 218 26.96 -21.84 -21.80
CA GLY A 218 28.00 -21.84 -22.82
C GLY A 218 29.03 -22.94 -22.57
N GLN A 219 30.28 -22.65 -22.94
CA GLN A 219 31.44 -23.49 -22.58
C GLN A 219 32.03 -23.13 -21.20
N SER A 220 31.60 -22.02 -20.59
CA SER A 220 31.92 -21.69 -19.20
C SER A 220 30.91 -22.33 -18.24
N ASP A 221 31.21 -22.27 -16.95
CA ASP A 221 30.32 -22.76 -15.88
C ASP A 221 29.13 -21.83 -15.59
N SER A 222 29.05 -20.68 -16.27
CA SER A 222 27.96 -19.72 -16.09
C SER A 222 26.66 -20.24 -16.69
N VAL A 223 25.59 -20.19 -15.89
CA VAL A 223 24.24 -20.61 -16.28
C VAL A 223 23.35 -19.39 -16.46
N TYR A 224 22.49 -19.43 -17.47
CA TYR A 224 21.59 -18.35 -17.84
C TYR A 224 20.18 -18.87 -18.01
N TYR A 225 19.19 -18.07 -17.64
CA TYR A 225 17.80 -18.25 -18.01
C TYR A 225 17.50 -17.42 -19.26
N LEU A 226 17.02 -18.04 -20.34
CA LEU A 226 16.52 -17.29 -21.49
C LEU A 226 15.14 -16.73 -21.16
N GLY A 227 15.07 -15.44 -20.86
CA GLY A 227 13.85 -14.75 -20.49
C GLY A 227 12.87 -14.65 -21.63
N PHE A 228 11.59 -14.46 -21.27
CA PHE A 228 10.54 -14.13 -22.23
C PHE A 228 10.76 -12.75 -22.87
N ASP A 229 11.71 -11.95 -22.39
CA ASP A 229 12.16 -10.68 -22.95
C ASP A 229 13.28 -10.84 -24.01
N GLY A 230 13.70 -12.08 -24.28
CA GLY A 230 14.71 -12.41 -25.29
C GLY A 230 16.14 -12.21 -24.83
N ARG A 231 16.32 -11.94 -23.53
CA ARG A 231 17.62 -11.72 -22.93
C ARG A 231 18.00 -12.95 -22.13
N ILE A 232 19.30 -13.14 -22.00
CA ILE A 232 19.85 -14.14 -21.09
C ILE A 232 20.06 -13.49 -19.73
N HIS A 233 19.38 -14.02 -18.71
CA HIS A 233 19.46 -13.58 -17.33
C HIS A 233 20.44 -14.48 -16.57
N PRO A 234 21.58 -13.96 -16.11
CA PRO A 234 22.57 -14.80 -15.44
C PRO A 234 22.10 -15.26 -14.06
N PHE A 235 22.38 -16.53 -13.75
CA PHE A 235 22.41 -17.01 -12.37
C PHE A 235 23.77 -16.66 -11.77
N ILE A 236 23.80 -15.55 -11.04
CA ILE A 236 25.04 -14.97 -10.47
C ILE A 236 25.59 -15.76 -9.28
N HIS A 237 24.82 -16.71 -8.73
CA HIS A 237 25.23 -17.56 -7.62
C HIS A 237 24.53 -18.92 -7.71
N SER A 238 25.21 -20.00 -7.33
CA SER A 238 24.67 -21.37 -7.41
C SER A 238 23.38 -21.54 -6.59
N ALA A 239 23.29 -20.90 -5.43
CA ALA A 239 22.08 -20.93 -4.61
C ALA A 239 20.86 -20.27 -5.30
N VAL A 240 21.07 -19.25 -6.15
CA VAL A 240 19.98 -18.68 -6.96
C VAL A 240 19.47 -19.74 -7.93
N TYR A 241 20.36 -20.46 -8.61
CA TYR A 241 19.95 -21.56 -9.48
C TYR A 241 19.19 -22.65 -8.71
N HIS A 242 19.74 -23.06 -7.57
CA HIS A 242 19.14 -24.09 -6.73
C HIS A 242 17.84 -23.69 -6.01
N SER A 243 17.49 -22.40 -6.03
CA SER A 243 16.15 -21.95 -5.63
C SER A 243 15.06 -22.38 -6.62
N PHE A 244 15.42 -22.64 -7.88
CA PHE A 244 14.49 -23.08 -8.92
C PHE A 244 14.67 -24.55 -9.33
N TYR A 245 15.91 -25.05 -9.30
CA TYR A 245 16.25 -26.36 -9.86
C TYR A 245 17.08 -27.22 -8.88
N GLN A 246 16.78 -28.52 -8.80
CA GLN A 246 17.53 -29.41 -7.90
C GLN A 246 18.94 -29.71 -8.40
N ASP A 247 19.09 -29.89 -9.71
CA ASP A 247 20.34 -30.25 -10.37
C ASP A 247 20.44 -29.59 -11.76
N PHE A 248 21.55 -29.81 -12.45
CA PHE A 248 21.82 -29.22 -13.77
C PHE A 248 21.19 -30.00 -14.95
N SER A 249 20.29 -30.98 -14.71
CA SER A 249 19.68 -31.79 -15.78
C SER A 249 18.83 -30.97 -16.76
N LYS A 250 18.31 -29.82 -16.30
CA LYS A 250 17.52 -28.89 -17.12
C LYS A 250 18.38 -27.93 -17.95
N VAL A 251 19.71 -27.95 -17.77
CA VAL A 251 20.60 -27.02 -18.47
C VAL A 251 20.95 -27.54 -19.86
N THR A 252 20.59 -26.77 -20.87
CA THR A 252 20.92 -27.01 -22.27
C THR A 252 22.27 -26.37 -22.60
N SER A 253 23.20 -27.16 -23.13
CA SER A 253 24.51 -26.66 -23.55
C SER A 253 24.47 -26.13 -24.97
N ILE A 254 24.97 -24.91 -25.17
CA ILE A 254 25.05 -24.26 -26.49
C ILE A 254 26.46 -23.72 -26.75
N GLY A 255 26.80 -23.50 -28.02
CA GLY A 255 28.09 -22.90 -28.38
C GLY A 255 28.17 -21.43 -27.94
N ASN A 256 29.36 -20.97 -27.53
CA ASN A 256 29.60 -19.58 -27.12
C ASN A 256 29.24 -18.55 -28.20
N GLN A 257 29.37 -18.91 -29.49
CA GLN A 257 28.93 -18.06 -30.59
C GLN A 257 27.42 -17.82 -30.53
N LYS A 258 26.64 -18.88 -30.29
CA LYS A 258 25.17 -18.79 -30.17
C LYS A 258 24.76 -18.02 -28.92
N LEU A 259 25.43 -18.25 -27.79
CA LEU A 259 25.15 -17.54 -26.54
C LEU A 259 25.36 -16.02 -26.68
N ARG A 260 26.37 -15.58 -27.43
CA ARG A 260 26.66 -14.15 -27.70
C ARG A 260 25.65 -13.46 -28.62
N GLU A 261 24.74 -14.20 -29.25
CA GLU A 261 23.64 -13.59 -30.03
C GLU A 261 22.58 -12.97 -29.10
N TYR A 262 22.54 -13.36 -27.82
CA TYR A 262 21.58 -12.84 -26.85
C TYR A 262 22.18 -11.70 -26.03
N LEU A 263 21.39 -10.64 -25.85
CA LEU A 263 21.73 -9.57 -24.91
C LEU A 263 21.59 -10.07 -23.48
N VAL A 264 22.45 -9.57 -22.59
CA VAL A 264 22.39 -9.89 -21.16
C VAL A 264 21.32 -9.04 -20.49
N GLY A 265 20.39 -9.69 -19.79
CA GLY A 265 19.34 -9.05 -18.99
C GLY A 265 19.77 -8.90 -17.53
N SER A 266 18.85 -8.42 -16.69
CA SER A 266 19.06 -8.38 -15.24
C SER A 266 19.32 -9.79 -14.68
N PRO A 267 20.14 -9.96 -13.64
CA PRO A 267 20.38 -11.27 -13.06
C PRO A 267 19.09 -11.86 -12.48
N VAL A 268 19.04 -13.19 -12.41
CA VAL A 268 17.94 -13.90 -11.75
C VAL A 268 18.08 -13.69 -10.23
N CYS A 269 16.99 -13.31 -9.57
CA CYS A 269 16.92 -13.20 -8.12
C CYS A 269 16.61 -14.56 -7.51
N VAL A 270 16.92 -14.76 -6.23
CA VAL A 270 16.48 -15.94 -5.49
C VAL A 270 14.95 -16.06 -5.58
N ARG A 271 14.45 -17.27 -5.79
CA ARG A 271 13.01 -17.55 -5.76
C ARG A 271 12.45 -17.24 -4.37
N GLN A 272 11.30 -16.58 -4.30
CA GLN A 272 10.69 -16.29 -3.01
C GLN A 272 10.42 -17.56 -2.19
N GLY A 273 10.56 -17.47 -0.87
CA GLY A 273 10.27 -18.56 0.06
C GLY A 273 11.25 -19.75 0.06
N THR A 274 12.35 -19.72 -0.69
CA THR A 274 13.30 -20.85 -0.72
C THR A 274 14.50 -20.67 0.20
N TRP A 275 15.19 -19.53 0.07
CA TRP A 275 16.43 -19.21 0.77
C TRP A 275 16.29 -17.84 1.43
N LEU A 276 17.01 -17.69 2.53
CA LEU A 276 17.24 -16.42 3.18
C LEU A 276 18.53 -15.81 2.64
N LEU A 277 18.60 -14.49 2.56
CA LEU A 277 19.77 -13.77 2.09
C LEU A 277 20.44 -13.01 3.24
N GLN A 278 21.76 -13.10 3.30
CA GLN A 278 22.59 -12.24 4.12
C GLN A 278 23.69 -11.65 3.23
N PHE A 279 23.97 -10.37 3.38
CA PHE A 279 25.03 -9.72 2.61
C PHE A 279 26.28 -9.59 3.48
N THR A 280 27.45 -9.88 2.91
CA THR A 280 28.71 -9.88 3.65
C THR A 280 28.95 -8.49 4.27
N GLY A 281 29.24 -8.42 5.57
CA GLY A 281 29.41 -7.16 6.29
C GLY A 281 28.10 -6.53 6.80
N PHE A 282 26.94 -7.12 6.52
CA PHE A 282 25.65 -6.72 7.10
C PHE A 282 25.15 -7.79 8.06
N ALA A 283 24.68 -7.38 9.24
CA ALA A 283 24.11 -8.29 10.23
C ALA A 283 22.74 -8.83 9.79
N LYS A 284 21.95 -8.00 9.10
CA LYS A 284 20.54 -8.26 8.79
C LYS A 284 20.37 -9.42 7.80
N ILE A 285 19.40 -10.28 8.10
CA ILE A 285 18.96 -11.40 7.26
C ILE A 285 17.66 -10.99 6.58
N TYR A 286 17.50 -11.37 5.32
CA TYR A 286 16.34 -10.99 4.51
C TYR A 286 15.62 -12.23 4.00
N ALA A 287 14.29 -12.21 4.11
CA ALA A 287 13.43 -13.07 3.33
C ALA A 287 13.23 -12.50 1.93
N VAL A 288 13.19 -13.37 0.94
CA VAL A 288 12.94 -12.98 -0.46
C VAL A 288 11.46 -13.09 -0.77
N GLU A 289 10.88 -11.99 -1.23
CA GLU A 289 9.48 -11.81 -1.61
C GLU A 289 9.33 -11.70 -3.13
N PRO A 290 8.11 -11.90 -3.69
CA PRO A 290 7.87 -11.80 -5.12
C PRO A 290 8.38 -10.48 -5.70
N GLY A 291 8.96 -10.53 -6.90
CA GLY A 291 9.46 -9.31 -7.57
C GLY A 291 10.86 -8.86 -7.11
N CYS A 292 11.71 -9.77 -6.63
CA CYS A 292 13.05 -9.46 -6.13
C CYS A 292 13.03 -8.49 -4.93
N MET A 293 11.99 -8.58 -4.11
CA MET A 293 11.87 -7.78 -2.91
C MET A 293 12.52 -8.49 -1.73
N LEU A 294 13.19 -7.73 -0.87
CA LEU A 294 13.81 -8.22 0.36
C LEU A 294 13.09 -7.62 1.55
N ARG A 295 12.53 -8.49 2.38
CA ARG A 295 11.98 -8.09 3.67
C ARG A 295 12.99 -8.45 4.75
N PRO A 296 13.52 -7.47 5.51
CA PRO A 296 14.39 -7.80 6.63
C PRO A 296 13.61 -8.57 7.67
N LEU A 297 14.23 -9.63 8.20
CA LEU A 297 13.72 -10.33 9.36
C LEU A 297 14.07 -9.52 10.61
N ARG A 298 13.14 -9.53 11.56
CA ARG A 298 13.27 -8.84 12.85
C ARG A 298 14.09 -9.66 13.84
N SER A 299 13.98 -10.99 13.80
CA SER A 299 14.69 -11.87 14.72
C SER A 299 15.05 -13.24 14.14
N GLU A 300 15.84 -14.01 14.91
CA GLU A 300 16.12 -15.42 14.62
C GLU A 300 14.87 -16.29 14.80
N VAL A 301 13.97 -15.91 15.70
CA VAL A 301 12.70 -16.62 15.95
C VAL A 301 11.78 -16.45 14.75
N GLU A 302 11.67 -15.25 14.18
CA GLU A 302 10.92 -15.03 12.93
C GLU A 302 11.44 -15.95 11.80
N ALA A 303 12.77 -16.07 11.68
CA ALA A 303 13.39 -16.95 10.70
C ALA A 303 13.03 -18.43 10.94
N TYR A 304 13.04 -18.87 12.20
CA TYR A 304 12.65 -20.21 12.59
C TYR A 304 11.20 -20.52 12.28
N VAL A 305 10.28 -19.63 12.63
CA VAL A 305 8.84 -19.82 12.38
C VAL A 305 8.55 -19.91 10.88
N LEU A 306 9.20 -19.07 10.06
CA LEU A 306 8.96 -19.03 8.62
C LEU A 306 9.66 -20.14 7.83
N TYR A 307 10.87 -20.55 8.25
CA TYR A 307 11.73 -21.46 7.46
C TYR A 307 12.09 -22.77 8.19
N GLY A 308 11.58 -22.95 9.40
CA GLY A 308 11.75 -24.14 10.24
C GLY A 308 13.09 -24.20 10.99
N PRO A 309 13.32 -25.27 11.77
CA PRO A 309 14.49 -25.44 12.64
C PRO A 309 15.84 -25.46 11.91
N SER A 310 15.84 -25.70 10.60
CA SER A 310 17.05 -25.68 9.77
C SER A 310 17.20 -24.39 8.96
N TRP A 311 16.53 -23.29 9.35
CA TRP A 311 16.57 -22.02 8.63
C TRP A 311 18.00 -21.50 8.43
N VAL A 312 18.91 -21.71 9.40
CA VAL A 312 20.32 -21.30 9.30
C VAL A 312 21.01 -21.93 8.08
N LYS A 313 20.67 -23.19 7.75
CA LYS A 313 21.19 -23.88 6.54
C LYS A 313 20.59 -23.34 5.24
N ARG A 314 19.52 -22.54 5.35
CA ARG A 314 18.86 -21.86 4.23
C ARG A 314 19.37 -20.44 4.04
N VAL A 315 20.35 -19.98 4.82
CA VAL A 315 20.97 -18.66 4.65
C VAL A 315 22.06 -18.72 3.59
N VAL A 316 21.87 -17.94 2.53
CA VAL A 316 22.85 -17.74 1.46
C VAL A 316 23.55 -16.41 1.70
N ARG A 317 24.87 -16.46 1.80
CA ARG A 317 25.70 -15.26 1.92
C ARG A 317 26.11 -14.76 0.55
N LEU A 318 25.76 -13.52 0.25
CA LEU A 318 26.05 -12.84 -1.01
C LEU A 318 27.01 -11.66 -0.79
N ASP A 319 27.66 -11.23 -1.87
CA ASP A 319 28.47 -10.02 -1.89
C ASP A 319 27.56 -8.77 -1.87
N PRO A 320 27.94 -7.68 -1.15
CA PRO A 320 27.16 -6.44 -1.11
C PRO A 320 26.77 -5.86 -2.47
N VAL A 321 27.60 -6.03 -3.51
CA VAL A 321 27.29 -5.54 -4.87
C VAL A 321 26.01 -6.21 -5.40
N GLN A 322 25.72 -7.45 -4.98
CA GLN A 322 24.52 -8.18 -5.40
C GLN A 322 23.24 -7.62 -4.78
N LEU A 323 23.32 -6.79 -3.74
CA LEU A 323 22.15 -6.10 -3.18
C LEU A 323 21.48 -5.18 -4.21
N SER A 324 22.25 -4.63 -5.16
CA SER A 324 21.74 -3.76 -6.23
C SER A 324 20.72 -4.43 -7.16
N PHE A 325 20.60 -5.77 -7.11
CA PHE A 325 19.63 -6.53 -7.88
C PHE A 325 18.28 -6.68 -7.18
N TYR A 326 18.17 -6.20 -5.94
CA TYR A 326 16.99 -6.33 -5.12
C TYR A 326 16.45 -4.96 -4.69
N GLN A 327 15.18 -4.93 -4.32
CA GLN A 327 14.55 -3.79 -3.65
C GLN A 327 14.26 -4.17 -2.20
N ILE A 328 14.63 -3.31 -1.24
CA ILE A 328 14.31 -3.56 0.16
C ILE A 328 12.90 -3.03 0.42
N HIS A 329 12.03 -3.92 0.88
CA HIS A 329 10.74 -3.57 1.44
C HIS A 329 10.95 -3.36 2.94
N GLU A 330 11.08 -2.09 3.33
CA GLU A 330 11.22 -1.72 4.73
C GLU A 330 9.95 -2.14 5.50
N VAL A 331 10.16 -2.63 6.72
CA VAL A 331 9.10 -3.14 7.60
C VAL A 331 8.20 -2.02 8.13
N THR A 332 8.67 -0.78 8.01
CA THR A 332 8.03 0.44 8.53
C THR A 332 7.98 1.51 7.44
N THR A 333 6.92 2.31 7.43
CA THR A 333 6.85 3.55 6.64
C THR A 333 7.29 4.77 7.45
N LEU A 334 7.65 4.58 8.72
CA LEU A 334 8.09 5.66 9.59
C LEU A 334 9.46 6.18 9.14
N ALA A 335 9.65 7.49 9.31
CA ALA A 335 10.95 8.10 9.05
C ALA A 335 11.97 7.64 10.09
N ARG A 336 13.26 7.64 9.74
CA ARG A 336 14.34 7.13 10.63
C ARG A 336 14.44 7.88 11.96
N ASP A 337 13.99 9.12 12.04
CA ASP A 337 13.93 9.89 13.29
C ASP A 337 12.74 9.52 14.19
N LYS A 338 11.81 8.70 13.67
CA LYS A 338 10.60 8.23 14.35
C LYS A 338 10.64 6.76 14.72
N ASP A 339 11.57 6.00 14.15
CA ASP A 339 11.76 4.55 14.33
C ASP A 339 13.21 4.27 13.91
N GLN A 340 14.12 4.31 14.89
CA GLN A 340 15.56 4.41 14.63
C GLN A 340 16.21 3.04 14.37
N ASP A 341 15.75 1.98 15.01
CA ASP A 341 16.18 0.58 14.81
C ASP A 341 15.38 -0.16 13.72
N ARG A 342 14.22 0.38 13.31
CA ARG A 342 13.40 -0.09 12.19
C ARG A 342 12.81 -1.47 12.41
N ASP A 343 12.34 -1.74 13.61
CA ASP A 343 11.60 -2.96 13.93
C ASP A 343 10.08 -2.82 13.61
N GLY A 344 9.59 -1.60 13.48
CA GLY A 344 8.19 -1.25 13.19
C GLY A 344 7.47 -0.54 14.34
N ILE A 345 8.12 -0.27 15.47
CA ILE A 345 7.59 0.51 16.58
C ILE A 345 8.06 1.96 16.44
N SER A 346 7.16 2.92 16.64
CA SER A 346 7.56 4.32 16.70
C SER A 346 8.24 4.65 18.02
N ARG A 347 9.20 5.57 18.04
CA ARG A 347 9.81 6.13 19.26
C ARG A 347 8.80 6.51 20.35
N GLU A 348 7.63 7.02 19.97
CA GLU A 348 6.58 7.37 20.93
C GLU A 348 5.97 6.13 21.60
N ASN A 349 5.78 5.06 20.83
CA ASN A 349 5.31 3.78 21.33
C ASN A 349 6.42 3.05 22.12
N GLU A 350 7.67 3.12 21.67
CA GLU A 350 8.85 2.60 22.37
C GLU A 350 8.91 3.12 23.82
N ILE A 351 8.84 4.45 23.99
CA ILE A 351 8.80 5.09 25.32
C ILE A 351 7.62 4.61 26.16
N LYS A 352 6.49 4.28 25.53
CA LYS A 352 5.28 3.82 26.21
C LYS A 352 5.41 2.37 26.67
N TYR A 353 6.07 1.51 25.90
CA TYR A 353 6.31 0.11 26.25
C TYR A 353 7.56 -0.09 27.09
N GLY A 354 8.42 0.94 27.21
CA GLY A 354 9.66 0.87 27.99
C GLY A 354 10.85 0.31 27.21
N THR A 355 10.68 0.11 25.91
CA THR A 355 11.66 -0.44 24.97
C THR A 355 12.62 0.64 24.44
N SER A 356 13.68 0.19 23.78
CA SER A 356 14.77 1.02 23.28
C SER A 356 14.69 1.21 21.77
N ASP A 357 14.34 2.43 21.32
CA ASP A 357 14.35 2.85 19.88
C ASP A 357 15.74 2.78 19.20
N GLY A 358 16.76 2.26 19.90
CA GLY A 358 18.08 1.97 19.34
C GLY A 358 18.41 0.48 19.23
N SER A 359 17.51 -0.40 19.67
CA SER A 359 17.68 -1.85 19.70
C SER A 359 16.39 -2.53 19.27
N VAL A 360 16.45 -3.34 18.22
CA VAL A 360 15.31 -4.14 17.75
C VAL A 360 14.79 -5.12 18.82
N ASP A 361 15.65 -5.48 19.77
CA ASP A 361 15.45 -6.47 20.83
C ASP A 361 16.01 -5.83 22.12
N SER A 362 15.13 -5.35 23.00
CA SER A 362 15.50 -4.50 24.14
C SER A 362 16.10 -5.30 25.31
N ASP A 363 15.69 -6.54 25.50
CA ASP A 363 16.14 -7.40 26.60
C ASP A 363 17.13 -8.51 26.17
N ASN A 364 17.36 -8.64 24.86
CA ASN A 364 18.31 -9.53 24.19
C ASN A 364 17.97 -11.02 24.31
N ASP A 365 16.69 -11.36 24.31
CA ASP A 365 16.19 -12.73 24.39
C ASP A 365 16.04 -13.42 23.00
N LYS A 366 16.26 -12.66 21.92
CA LYS A 366 16.15 -13.00 20.50
C LYS A 366 14.74 -12.88 19.90
N LEU A 367 13.81 -12.24 20.57
CA LEU A 367 12.61 -11.67 19.98
C LEU A 367 12.82 -10.19 19.74
N SER A 368 12.19 -9.66 18.70
CA SER A 368 12.11 -8.20 18.59
C SER A 368 11.00 -7.65 19.46
N ASP A 369 11.17 -6.43 19.95
CA ASP A 369 10.15 -5.71 20.73
C ASP A 369 8.79 -5.71 19.99
N TYR A 370 8.83 -5.50 18.67
CA TYR A 370 7.65 -5.62 17.81
C TYR A 370 6.98 -6.99 17.89
N GLU A 371 7.75 -8.08 17.84
CA GLU A 371 7.20 -9.44 17.89
C GLU A 371 6.57 -9.77 19.23
N GLU A 372 7.20 -9.34 20.31
CA GLU A 372 6.71 -9.52 21.67
C GLU A 372 5.40 -8.75 21.87
N ILE A 373 5.36 -7.47 21.49
CA ILE A 373 4.16 -6.66 21.61
C ILE A 373 3.03 -7.14 20.68
N SER A 374 3.37 -7.56 19.46
CA SER A 374 2.37 -7.77 18.38
C SER A 374 1.93 -9.22 18.21
N TYR A 375 2.76 -10.21 18.56
CA TYR A 375 2.52 -11.62 18.27
C TYR A 375 2.58 -12.52 19.50
N TRP A 376 3.59 -12.36 20.35
CA TRP A 376 3.85 -13.29 21.46
C TRP A 376 3.22 -12.84 22.78
N PHE A 377 2.95 -11.55 22.89
CA PHE A 377 2.37 -10.89 24.05
C PHE A 377 3.22 -11.00 25.31
N SER A 378 4.53 -11.23 25.16
CA SER A 378 5.55 -11.12 26.20
C SER A 378 5.87 -9.67 26.56
N ASP A 379 6.56 -9.46 27.68
CA ASP A 379 7.09 -8.17 28.10
C ASP A 379 8.44 -7.92 27.41
N PRO A 380 8.53 -6.97 26.46
CA PRO A 380 9.74 -6.73 25.65
C PRO A 380 10.91 -6.13 26.43
N THR A 381 10.78 -6.02 27.76
CA THR A 381 11.84 -5.52 28.64
C THR A 381 12.35 -6.60 29.59
N LEU A 382 11.82 -7.82 29.49
CA LEU A 382 12.12 -8.96 30.36
C LEU A 382 12.36 -10.21 29.54
N ALA A 383 13.63 -10.63 29.48
CA ALA A 383 14.02 -11.79 28.68
C ALA A 383 13.33 -13.13 29.07
N ASP A 384 12.62 -13.18 30.18
CA ASP A 384 11.82 -14.29 30.70
C ASP A 384 10.58 -13.66 31.37
N THR A 385 9.48 -13.57 30.62
CA THR A 385 8.29 -12.81 31.00
C THR A 385 7.52 -13.49 32.14
N ASP A 386 7.43 -14.82 32.13
CA ASP A 386 6.66 -15.57 33.11
C ASP A 386 7.48 -15.99 34.36
N GLY A 387 8.81 -15.83 34.28
CA GLY A 387 9.75 -16.02 35.37
C GLY A 387 10.04 -17.49 35.68
N ASP A 388 9.84 -18.40 34.73
CA ASP A 388 10.07 -19.84 34.92
C ASP A 388 11.54 -20.28 34.76
N GLY A 389 12.40 -19.36 34.29
CA GLY A 389 13.83 -19.55 34.09
C GLY A 389 14.23 -19.90 32.65
N VAL A 390 13.30 -19.90 31.71
CA VAL A 390 13.55 -20.04 30.27
C VAL A 390 13.23 -18.72 29.58
N ALA A 391 14.08 -18.28 28.64
CA ALA A 391 13.83 -17.04 27.93
C ALA A 391 12.72 -17.19 26.87
N ASP A 392 11.91 -16.15 26.67
CA ASP A 392 10.69 -16.19 25.83
C ASP A 392 11.01 -16.64 24.38
N GLY A 393 12.08 -16.10 23.81
CA GLY A 393 12.58 -16.50 22.50
C GLY A 393 13.01 -17.97 22.43
N VAL A 394 13.54 -18.53 23.51
CA VAL A 394 13.89 -19.97 23.59
C VAL A 394 12.63 -20.83 23.69
N GLU A 395 11.64 -20.38 24.45
CA GLU A 395 10.36 -21.07 24.59
C GLU A 395 9.65 -21.20 23.25
N ILE A 396 9.57 -20.14 22.46
CA ILE A 396 8.93 -20.17 21.14
C ILE A 396 9.64 -21.15 20.20
N LEU A 397 10.97 -21.19 20.21
CA LEU A 397 11.74 -22.17 19.43
C LEU A 397 11.45 -23.62 19.86
N GLN A 398 11.06 -23.83 21.12
CA GLN A 398 10.67 -25.12 21.69
C GLN A 398 9.15 -25.35 21.67
N ASN A 399 8.38 -24.44 21.08
CA ASN A 399 6.91 -24.48 21.01
C ASN A 399 6.23 -24.40 22.41
N GLN A 400 6.85 -23.65 23.33
CA GLN A 400 6.41 -23.33 24.68
C GLN A 400 5.89 -21.88 24.75
N ASN A 401 5.02 -21.60 25.73
CA ASN A 401 4.31 -20.33 25.85
C ASN A 401 5.12 -19.29 26.66
N PRO A 402 5.55 -18.17 26.06
CA PRO A 402 6.44 -17.20 26.70
C PRO A 402 5.82 -16.43 27.87
N VAL A 403 4.51 -16.54 28.07
CA VAL A 403 3.79 -15.78 29.11
C VAL A 403 3.14 -16.66 30.16
N GLY A 404 3.42 -17.96 30.15
CA GLY A 404 2.90 -18.87 31.17
C GLY A 404 3.06 -20.34 30.82
N VAL A 405 2.79 -21.19 31.81
CA VAL A 405 3.01 -22.63 31.70
C VAL A 405 2.33 -23.32 30.50
N GLY A 406 3.09 -24.17 29.81
CA GLY A 406 2.59 -25.11 28.81
C GLY A 406 3.11 -24.85 27.40
N THR A 407 2.61 -25.64 26.44
CA THR A 407 2.88 -25.39 25.01
C THR A 407 2.06 -24.22 24.49
N LEU A 408 2.52 -23.53 23.44
CA LEU A 408 1.93 -22.39 22.69
C LEU A 408 0.48 -22.57 22.16
N GLN A 409 -0.43 -23.11 22.98
CA GLN A 409 -1.81 -23.46 22.64
C GLN A 409 -2.84 -22.69 23.50
N GLU A 410 -2.46 -22.09 24.63
CA GLU A 410 -3.37 -21.34 25.51
C GLU A 410 -2.68 -20.13 26.17
N ILE A 411 -3.30 -18.96 26.12
CA ILE A 411 -2.78 -17.70 26.70
C ILE A 411 -3.37 -17.50 28.14
N PRO A 412 -2.62 -16.95 29.12
CA PRO A 412 -3.00 -16.91 30.55
C PRO A 412 -4.02 -15.82 30.96
N GLU A 413 -4.63 -15.98 32.15
CA GLU A 413 -5.59 -15.01 32.75
C GLU A 413 -4.92 -13.83 33.48
N GLY A 414 -5.15 -12.58 33.04
CA GLY A 414 -4.71 -11.35 33.73
C GLY A 414 -5.17 -10.06 33.03
N ALA A 415 -5.35 -8.93 33.71
CA ALA A 415 -5.89 -7.72 33.07
C ALA A 415 -4.81 -6.93 32.30
N TYR A 416 -4.96 -6.81 30.97
CA TYR A 416 -4.04 -6.05 30.10
C TYR A 416 -4.71 -4.84 29.44
N THR A 417 -3.97 -3.74 29.30
CA THR A 417 -4.38 -2.51 28.60
C THR A 417 -3.77 -2.44 27.20
N PHE A 418 -4.62 -2.35 26.16
CA PHE A 418 -4.21 -2.17 24.75
C PHE A 418 -4.83 -0.89 24.11
N PRO A 419 -4.24 -0.31 23.04
CA PRO A 419 -4.37 1.12 22.73
C PRO A 419 -5.60 1.62 21.95
N TYR A 420 -6.64 0.83 21.63
CA TYR A 420 -7.76 1.32 20.79
C TYR A 420 -9.18 0.89 21.18
N GLY A 421 -9.47 0.73 22.48
CA GLY A 421 -10.84 0.44 22.96
C GLY A 421 -11.05 0.64 24.46
N SER A 422 -12.29 0.46 24.94
CA SER A 422 -12.65 0.55 26.37
C SER A 422 -13.66 -0.53 26.76
N VAL A 423 -13.42 -1.22 27.88
CA VAL A 423 -14.39 -2.19 28.44
C VAL A 423 -15.38 -1.46 29.37
N VAL A 424 -16.67 -1.62 29.14
CA VAL A 424 -17.78 -0.97 29.84
C VAL A 424 -18.62 -1.99 30.60
N TYR A 425 -18.84 -1.75 31.89
CA TYR A 425 -19.74 -2.55 32.73
C TYR A 425 -21.16 -1.98 32.71
N ARG A 426 -22.17 -2.83 32.51
CA ARG A 426 -23.56 -2.43 32.44
C ARG A 426 -24.34 -3.02 33.62
N TRP A 427 -24.87 -2.13 34.46
CA TRP A 427 -25.26 -2.47 35.84
C TRP A 427 -26.65 -3.12 35.97
N TRP A 428 -27.56 -2.96 35.01
CA TRP A 428 -28.92 -3.55 35.09
C TRP A 428 -29.01 -4.97 34.57
N ASP A 429 -28.04 -5.43 33.78
CA ASP A 429 -27.95 -6.81 33.30
C ASP A 429 -26.68 -7.52 33.79
N ASN A 430 -25.88 -6.85 34.64
CA ASN A 430 -24.64 -7.35 35.25
C ASN A 430 -23.64 -7.88 34.20
N LYS A 431 -23.63 -7.26 33.02
CA LYS A 431 -22.91 -7.74 31.83
C LYS A 431 -21.80 -6.78 31.44
N LYS A 432 -20.74 -7.35 30.83
CA LYS A 432 -19.56 -6.63 30.38
C LYS A 432 -19.58 -6.48 28.85
N TYR A 433 -19.07 -5.36 28.36
CA TYR A 433 -19.02 -5.05 26.94
C TYR A 433 -17.66 -4.44 26.58
N TYR A 434 -17.11 -4.76 25.41
CA TYR A 434 -15.94 -4.09 24.86
C TYR A 434 -16.37 -3.12 23.76
N TYR A 435 -15.95 -1.86 23.85
CA TYR A 435 -16.17 -0.84 22.83
C TYR A 435 -14.88 -0.61 22.05
N SER A 436 -14.90 -0.93 20.75
CA SER A 436 -13.79 -0.67 19.84
C SER A 436 -13.88 0.75 19.30
N MET A 437 -12.81 1.53 19.48
CA MET A 437 -12.72 2.88 18.93
C MET A 437 -12.27 2.89 17.46
N GLN A 438 -11.85 1.74 16.91
CA GLN A 438 -11.39 1.60 15.53
C GLN A 438 -12.54 1.41 14.53
N ASP A 439 -13.62 0.72 14.95
CA ASP A 439 -14.78 0.42 14.11
C ASP A 439 -16.12 0.94 14.70
N GLY A 440 -16.10 1.49 15.92
CA GLY A 440 -17.26 2.09 16.58
C GLY A 440 -18.28 1.09 17.11
N ARG A 441 -17.93 -0.20 17.21
CA ARG A 441 -18.85 -1.28 17.63
C ARG A 441 -18.67 -1.68 19.09
N MET A 442 -19.77 -2.11 19.71
CA MET A 442 -19.79 -2.73 21.05
C MET A 442 -19.96 -4.25 20.93
N TYR A 443 -19.08 -4.98 21.59
CA TYR A 443 -19.03 -6.43 21.64
C TYR A 443 -19.43 -6.91 23.03
N PHE A 444 -20.37 -7.86 23.10
CA PHE A 444 -20.86 -8.40 24.37
C PHE A 444 -19.92 -9.49 24.90
N LEU A 445 -19.52 -9.39 26.17
CA LEU A 445 -18.62 -10.34 26.84
C LEU A 445 -19.49 -11.22 27.75
N ALA A 446 -19.84 -12.41 27.26
CA ALA A 446 -20.98 -13.19 27.75
C ALA A 446 -20.64 -14.23 28.83
N ASP A 447 -19.39 -14.65 28.94
CA ASP A 447 -18.93 -15.72 29.85
C ASP A 447 -17.40 -15.66 30.11
N ALA A 448 -16.90 -16.52 31.01
CA ALA A 448 -15.48 -16.59 31.38
C ALA A 448 -14.56 -16.89 30.18
N LEU A 449 -15.07 -17.59 29.16
CA LEU A 449 -14.38 -17.90 27.91
C LEU A 449 -14.24 -16.69 26.99
N SER A 450 -15.28 -15.85 26.88
CA SER A 450 -15.24 -14.59 26.14
C SER A 450 -14.53 -13.46 26.91
N MET A 451 -14.43 -13.56 28.24
CA MET A 451 -13.48 -12.81 29.04
C MET A 451 -12.03 -13.26 28.77
N LYS A 452 -11.71 -14.57 28.78
CA LYS A 452 -10.38 -15.09 28.39
C LYS A 452 -10.00 -14.72 26.95
N ALA A 453 -10.89 -14.89 25.96
CA ALA A 453 -10.60 -14.52 24.56
C ALA A 453 -10.25 -13.03 24.38
N PHE A 454 -10.76 -12.13 25.23
CA PHE A 454 -10.49 -10.69 25.19
C PHE A 454 -9.42 -10.21 26.17
N ILE A 455 -9.10 -11.01 27.19
CA ILE A 455 -8.13 -10.71 28.25
C ILE A 455 -6.82 -11.49 28.03
N SER A 456 -6.83 -12.56 27.23
CA SER A 456 -5.72 -13.45 26.96
C SER A 456 -5.53 -13.65 25.45
N ASN A 457 -5.78 -12.69 24.57
CA ASN A 457 -5.48 -12.77 23.13
C ASN A 457 -5.79 -14.09 22.36
N ASN A 458 -6.73 -14.93 22.81
CA ASN A 458 -6.94 -16.25 22.23
C ASN A 458 -8.04 -16.17 21.15
N PHE A 459 -7.69 -15.56 20.02
CA PHE A 459 -8.36 -15.87 18.76
C PHE A 459 -7.73 -17.14 18.19
N GLN A 460 -8.32 -18.30 18.48
CA GLN A 460 -8.26 -19.38 17.49
C GLN A 460 -9.34 -19.14 16.44
N SER A 461 -8.82 -18.66 15.32
CA SER A 461 -9.35 -18.82 13.98
C SER A 461 -9.65 -20.29 13.69
N LEU A 462 -10.92 -20.66 13.71
CA LEU A 462 -11.39 -21.56 12.67
C LEU A 462 -11.35 -20.79 11.36
N PHE A 463 -10.25 -20.96 10.63
CA PHE A 463 -10.24 -20.88 9.18
C PHE A 463 -11.45 -21.66 8.64
N VAL A 464 -12.32 -21.01 7.86
CA VAL A 464 -12.64 -21.42 6.48
C VAL A 464 -13.20 -20.19 5.74
N ILE A 465 -12.52 -19.75 4.67
CA ILE A 465 -13.23 -19.19 3.52
C ILE A 465 -13.07 -20.21 2.41
N SER A 466 -14.18 -20.81 1.98
CA SER A 466 -14.32 -21.32 0.61
C SER A 466 -15.07 -20.25 -0.21
N PRO A 467 -14.71 -20.02 -1.48
CA PRO A 467 -15.30 -18.98 -2.32
C PRO A 467 -16.53 -19.55 -3.09
N PRO A 468 -17.23 -18.78 -3.96
CA PRO A 468 -18.29 -17.83 -3.61
C PRO A 468 -19.66 -18.14 -4.28
N SER A 469 -20.74 -17.60 -3.69
CA SER A 469 -22.11 -17.35 -4.23
C SER A 469 -22.98 -18.60 -4.56
N PRO A 470 -24.34 -18.59 -4.55
CA PRO A 470 -25.29 -17.47 -4.79
C PRO A 470 -26.44 -17.33 -3.73
N ILE A 471 -27.02 -16.13 -3.55
CA ILE A 471 -28.41 -15.73 -3.94
C ILE A 471 -29.48 -16.57 -3.19
N ASP A 472 -30.38 -16.03 -2.35
CA ASP A 472 -31.54 -15.21 -2.71
C ASP A 472 -32.21 -14.58 -1.48
N PHE A 473 -32.79 -13.41 -1.70
CA PHE A 473 -33.83 -12.81 -0.84
C PHE A 473 -35.07 -13.72 -0.80
N GLU A 474 -35.89 -13.66 0.26
CA GLU A 474 -37.33 -13.33 0.15
C GLU A 474 -38.07 -13.29 1.52
N PRO A 475 -39.23 -12.62 1.61
CA PRO A 475 -39.50 -11.62 2.64
C PRO A 475 -40.75 -11.93 3.48
N GLN A 476 -41.17 -10.93 4.28
CA GLN A 476 -42.52 -10.69 4.82
C GLN A 476 -42.84 -11.28 6.22
N ALA A 477 -43.53 -10.59 7.14
CA ALA A 477 -44.25 -9.32 7.10
C ALA A 477 -44.22 -8.66 8.49
N GLY A 478 -44.01 -7.34 8.55
CA GLY A 478 -44.13 -6.55 9.79
C GLY A 478 -43.50 -5.15 9.70
N SER A 479 -44.10 -4.29 8.88
CA SER A 479 -43.88 -2.84 8.68
C SER A 479 -42.91 -2.05 9.58
N TRP A 480 -41.98 -1.37 8.90
CA TRP A 480 -41.10 -0.27 9.35
C TRP A 480 -41.83 1.02 9.76
N ARG A 481 -41.21 1.81 10.67
CA ARG A 481 -41.02 3.27 10.57
C ARG A 481 -39.76 3.72 11.32
N ILE A 482 -39.08 4.74 10.78
CA ILE A 482 -38.06 5.58 11.43
C ILE A 482 -38.72 6.95 11.68
N LEU A 483 -38.38 7.67 12.76
CA LEU A 483 -38.04 9.11 12.75
C LEU A 483 -37.62 9.66 14.14
N GLU A 484 -36.39 10.23 14.12
CA GLU A 484 -35.79 11.36 14.87
C GLU A 484 -35.33 11.27 16.35
N ASP A 485 -34.06 11.68 16.50
CA ASP A 485 -33.20 11.98 17.67
C ASP A 485 -33.29 11.13 18.94
N HIS A 486 -32.26 10.29 19.14
CA HIS A 486 -32.04 9.60 20.40
C HIS A 486 -31.35 10.54 21.43
N PRO A 487 -31.92 10.75 22.63
CA PRO A 487 -31.52 11.77 23.62
C PRO A 487 -30.17 11.53 24.35
N TYR A 488 -29.26 10.73 23.79
CA TYR A 488 -28.01 10.31 24.46
C TYR A 488 -26.71 10.50 23.67
N ILE A 489 -26.75 11.15 22.50
CA ILE A 489 -25.52 11.72 21.93
C ILE A 489 -25.37 13.13 22.50
N LYS A 490 -24.51 13.26 23.53
CA LYS A 490 -23.93 14.54 23.96
C LYS A 490 -22.41 14.44 23.83
N SER A 491 -21.82 15.47 23.21
CA SER A 491 -20.39 15.74 23.05
C SER A 491 -19.57 15.56 24.36
N PRO A 492 -18.26 15.29 24.26
CA PRO A 492 -17.41 14.96 25.41
C PRO A 492 -17.32 16.11 26.43
N LEU A 493 -17.45 15.77 27.71
CA LEU A 493 -17.30 16.68 28.84
C LEU A 493 -15.83 16.74 29.30
N THR A 494 -15.31 17.95 29.59
CA THR A 494 -13.97 18.15 30.18
C THR A 494 -14.09 18.47 31.67
N ARG A 495 -13.16 17.94 32.50
CA ARG A 495 -13.10 18.21 33.94
C ARG A 495 -11.89 19.09 34.26
N ILE A 496 -12.15 20.30 34.79
CA ILE A 496 -11.12 21.19 35.33
C ILE A 496 -11.55 21.55 36.77
N TYR A 497 -10.61 21.44 37.72
CA TYR A 497 -10.83 21.77 39.15
C TYR A 497 -12.14 21.23 39.75
N ASN A 498 -12.36 19.92 39.59
CA ASN A 498 -13.46 19.17 40.20
C ASN A 498 -14.90 19.60 39.87
N THR A 499 -15.11 20.44 38.86
CA THR A 499 -16.44 20.69 38.29
C THR A 499 -16.43 20.37 36.79
N VAL A 500 -17.50 19.77 36.28
CA VAL A 500 -17.63 19.39 34.87
C VAL A 500 -18.58 20.37 34.17
N THR A 501 -18.11 21.02 33.11
CA THR A 501 -18.89 21.94 32.25
C THR A 501 -18.80 21.49 30.78
N PRO A 502 -19.83 21.75 29.96
CA PRO A 502 -19.82 21.41 28.53
C PRO A 502 -18.78 22.23 27.77
N LEU A 503 -18.23 21.65 26.70
CA LEU A 503 -17.65 22.39 25.58
C LEU A 503 -18.75 22.66 24.54
#